data_AF-A0A564YB33-F1
#
_entry.id   AF-A0A564YB33-F1
#
_cell.length_a   1.000
_cell.length_b   1.000
_cell.length_c   1.000
_cell.angle_alpha   90.00
_cell.angle_beta   90.00
_cell.angle_gamma   90.00
#
_symmetry.space_group_name_H-M   'P 1'
#
loop_
_entity.id
_entity.type
_entity.pdbx_description
1 polymer ?
#
loop_
_entity_poly.entity_id
_entity_poly.type
_entity_poly.pdbx_seq_one_letter_code
_entity_poly.pdbx_strand_id
1 'polypeptide(L)'
;MISLFSTDSGESQGTTDSSVLTFSTSSNPSLTAQRTDEGPSKSEQQSKQPTKCYVNAKDIRRRLEENEACQPQRSFKIDPEDPSATVLKEPWELKARRIQESSPWRHLPGWQLTAAIVKVGDDLRQEQLAYQLLGTLQRIWTENLVDLWLRPLNVVITSPDSGLIELVQDTVSLHQIRRQTRLSLRDYIIREHGPPNSEGFLSAQKNFVQSCAAYCLVGYLFQVKDRHNGNILIDKEGHVIHIDYGFMLSASPGRNLGFEMSPFKLTSEQVELMGGVDSDMFTYYNKLILSGLLTARKYMDELILLVDIARTGYPELPCFNPAGGKRTVEALRQRFMLTSTEDQITRFVDCMIRQSLNSLTTRLYDNYQYYANGIQ
;
A
#
# COMPACT_ATOMS: atom_id res chain seq x y z
N MET A 1 2.19 11.69 28.10
CA MET A 1 1.89 10.46 28.86
C MET A 1 0.40 10.20 28.72
N ILE A 2 -0.02 9.49 27.67
CA ILE A 2 -1.38 8.99 27.49
C ILE A 2 -1.21 7.57 26.94
N SER A 3 -1.43 6.60 27.83
CA SER A 3 -1.53 5.18 27.54
C SER A 3 -2.89 4.92 26.92
N LEU A 4 -2.95 4.21 25.79
CA LEU A 4 -4.20 3.76 25.20
C LEU A 4 -4.05 2.29 24.81
N PHE A 5 -4.09 1.39 25.79
CA PHE A 5 -4.63 0.04 25.63
C PHE A 5 -5.11 -0.45 27.00
N SER A 6 -6.42 -0.41 27.23
CA SER A 6 -7.09 -1.27 28.20
C SER A 6 -8.45 -1.62 27.61
N THR A 7 -8.62 -2.90 27.30
CA THR A 7 -9.88 -3.55 26.94
C THR A 7 -10.80 -3.56 28.14
N ASP A 8 -12.07 -3.19 27.96
CA ASP A 8 -13.10 -3.68 28.85
C ASP A 8 -14.39 -4.01 28.10
N SER A 9 -15.02 -5.08 28.56
CA SER A 9 -16.10 -5.82 27.90
C SER A 9 -17.42 -5.45 28.57
N GLY A 10 -18.45 -5.08 27.81
CA GLY A 10 -19.77 -4.79 28.36
C GLY A 10 -20.89 -5.05 27.37
N GLU A 11 -21.67 -6.08 27.65
CA GLU A 11 -22.92 -6.43 26.95
C GLU A 11 -24.01 -5.36 27.14
N SER A 12 -24.81 -5.11 26.10
CA SER A 12 -26.22 -4.76 26.28
C SER A 12 -27.05 -5.03 25.02
N GLN A 13 -28.17 -5.74 25.23
CA GLN A 13 -29.23 -6.09 24.29
C GLN A 13 -30.07 -4.87 23.86
N GLY A 14 -30.75 -4.98 22.70
CA GLY A 14 -32.16 -4.58 22.63
C GLY A 14 -32.60 -3.60 21.53
N THR A 15 -33.45 -4.14 20.66
CA THR A 15 -34.69 -3.56 20.09
C THR A 15 -34.69 -2.76 18.78
N THR A 16 -35.66 -3.20 17.98
CA THR A 16 -36.20 -2.79 16.67
C THR A 16 -36.86 -1.42 16.67
N ASP A 17 -36.85 -0.72 15.53
CA ASP A 17 -38.13 -0.27 14.95
C ASP A 17 -38.05 0.15 13.47
N SER A 18 -39.14 -0.17 12.77
CA SER A 18 -39.41 0.12 11.37
C SER A 18 -40.13 1.46 11.23
N SER A 19 -39.88 2.21 10.14
CA SER A 19 -40.92 3.10 9.61
C SER A 19 -40.77 3.37 8.12
N VAL A 20 -41.89 3.18 7.45
CA VAL A 20 -42.20 3.38 6.04
C VAL A 20 -42.63 4.84 5.83
N LEU A 21 -42.19 5.48 4.75
CA LEU A 21 -42.89 6.64 4.18
C LEU A 21 -42.87 6.60 2.65
N THR A 22 -44.05 6.49 2.08
CA THR A 22 -44.44 6.74 0.69
C THR A 22 -44.64 8.24 0.45
N PHE A 23 -44.39 8.75 -0.76
CA PHE A 23 -45.29 9.67 -1.47
C PHE A 23 -44.91 9.80 -2.97
N SER A 24 -45.85 10.35 -3.73
CA SER A 24 -46.26 10.00 -5.09
C SER A 24 -45.97 11.06 -6.17
N THR A 25 -45.74 10.58 -7.40
CA THR A 25 -46.20 11.05 -8.74
C THR A 25 -46.28 12.54 -9.14
N SER A 26 -45.61 12.89 -10.26
CA SER A 26 -46.16 13.51 -11.49
C SER A 26 -44.99 13.72 -12.48
N SER A 27 -44.87 13.13 -13.68
CA SER A 27 -45.63 13.05 -14.93
C SER A 27 -45.51 14.27 -15.89
N ASN A 28 -44.57 14.11 -16.86
CA ASN A 28 -44.60 14.45 -18.31
C ASN A 28 -44.70 15.93 -18.78
N PRO A 29 -44.44 16.28 -20.08
CA PRO A 29 -44.04 15.46 -21.25
C PRO A 29 -42.90 16.04 -22.15
N SER A 30 -42.52 15.20 -23.12
CA SER A 30 -41.71 15.43 -24.33
C SER A 30 -42.44 16.18 -25.46
N LEU A 31 -41.72 16.85 -26.37
CA LEU A 31 -42.01 16.99 -27.83
C LEU A 31 -40.82 17.72 -28.52
N THR A 32 -39.98 17.11 -29.37
CA THR A 32 -40.07 16.71 -30.80
C THR A 32 -39.41 17.71 -31.77
N ALA A 33 -38.70 17.13 -32.73
CA ALA A 33 -37.70 17.66 -33.66
C ALA A 33 -38.18 18.63 -34.75
N GLN A 34 -37.21 19.29 -35.43
CA GLN A 34 -37.21 19.48 -36.89
C GLN A 34 -35.79 19.75 -37.44
N ARG A 35 -35.46 19.05 -38.54
CA ARG A 35 -34.29 19.20 -39.43
C ARG A 35 -34.59 20.23 -40.52
N THR A 36 -33.54 20.87 -41.06
CA THR A 36 -33.36 21.09 -42.51
C THR A 36 -31.87 21.19 -42.86
N ASP A 37 -31.48 20.41 -43.88
CA ASP A 37 -30.21 20.44 -44.62
C ASP A 37 -30.33 21.42 -45.81
N GLU A 38 -29.25 22.14 -46.15
CA GLU A 38 -28.85 22.49 -47.53
C GLU A 38 -27.31 22.68 -47.59
N GLY A 39 -26.62 22.03 -48.53
CA GLY A 39 -25.19 22.27 -48.86
C GLY A 39 -25.05 22.94 -50.24
N PRO A 40 -23.92 22.81 -50.99
CA PRO A 40 -22.49 22.72 -50.63
C PRO A 40 -21.65 23.78 -51.41
N SER A 41 -20.34 23.98 -51.10
CA SER A 41 -19.27 24.30 -52.11
C SER A 41 -17.92 24.75 -51.54
N LYS A 42 -16.87 24.08 -52.05
CA LYS A 42 -15.51 24.55 -52.42
C LYS A 42 -14.38 24.63 -51.38
N SER A 43 -13.36 23.85 -51.74
CA SER A 43 -12.02 23.64 -51.23
C SER A 43 -11.07 24.84 -51.37
N GLU A 44 -10.19 25.05 -50.40
CA GLU A 44 -8.85 25.63 -50.61
C GLU A 44 -7.84 24.98 -49.65
N GLN A 45 -6.83 24.33 -50.25
CA GLN A 45 -5.63 23.82 -49.58
C GLN A 45 -4.63 24.96 -49.40
N GLN A 46 -4.11 25.17 -48.19
CA GLN A 46 -2.86 25.90 -47.97
C GLN A 46 -1.93 25.14 -47.03
N SER A 47 -0.83 24.68 -47.62
CA SER A 47 0.38 24.15 -47.01
C SER A 47 1.02 25.13 -46.01
N LYS A 48 1.38 24.66 -44.81
CA LYS A 48 2.31 25.37 -43.90
C LYS A 48 3.41 24.42 -43.42
N GLN A 49 4.65 24.82 -43.63
CA GLN A 49 5.89 24.15 -43.21
C GLN A 49 5.99 24.06 -41.67
N PRO A 50 6.77 23.11 -41.12
CA PRO A 50 6.86 22.91 -39.68
C PRO A 50 7.70 24.02 -39.03
N THR A 51 7.06 24.87 -38.24
CA THR A 51 7.74 25.85 -37.38
C THR A 51 8.45 25.11 -36.26
N LYS A 52 9.79 25.11 -36.24
CA LYS A 52 10.57 24.64 -35.08
C LYS A 52 10.22 25.52 -33.87
N CYS A 53 9.48 24.95 -32.92
CA CYS A 53 9.21 25.58 -31.63
C CYS A 53 10.49 25.55 -30.80
N TYR A 54 11.20 26.69 -30.73
CA TYR A 54 12.32 26.85 -29.80
C TYR A 54 11.76 27.20 -28.42
N VAL A 55 11.70 26.21 -27.53
CA VAL A 55 11.34 26.44 -26.13
C VAL A 55 12.61 26.84 -25.38
N ASN A 56 12.64 28.07 -24.86
CA ASN A 56 13.76 28.57 -24.09
C ASN A 56 13.89 27.77 -22.78
N ALA A 57 15.08 27.30 -22.43
CA ALA A 57 15.32 26.52 -21.22
C ALA A 57 14.88 27.23 -19.93
N LYS A 58 14.88 28.58 -19.91
CA LYS A 58 14.32 29.36 -18.80
C LYS A 58 12.79 29.26 -18.70
N ASP A 59 12.08 29.11 -19.81
CA ASP A 59 10.63 28.93 -19.83
C ASP A 59 10.24 27.51 -19.41
N ILE A 60 11.08 26.51 -19.70
CA ILE A 60 10.92 25.14 -19.19
C ILE A 60 11.10 25.15 -17.68
N ARG A 61 12.15 25.79 -17.17
CA ARG A 61 12.43 25.87 -15.74
C ARG A 61 11.35 26.62 -14.98
N ARG A 62 10.86 27.75 -15.52
CA ARG A 62 9.74 28.48 -14.95
C ARG A 62 8.45 27.66 -14.92
N ARG A 63 8.14 26.90 -15.99
CA ARG A 63 6.97 26.01 -16.01
C ARG A 63 7.09 24.83 -15.05
N LEU A 64 8.30 24.31 -14.83
CA LEU A 64 8.56 23.28 -13.83
C LEU A 64 8.40 23.82 -12.41
N GLU A 65 8.92 25.02 -12.14
CA GLU A 65 8.75 25.72 -10.86
C GLU A 65 7.28 26.13 -10.61
N GLU A 66 6.56 26.57 -11.65
CA GLU A 66 5.12 26.87 -11.60
C GLU A 66 4.26 25.60 -11.41
N ASN A 67 4.65 24.46 -12.01
CA ASN A 67 3.99 23.17 -11.79
C ASN A 67 4.28 22.58 -10.40
N GLU A 68 5.51 22.75 -9.86
CA GLU A 68 5.82 22.40 -8.47
C GLU A 68 5.01 23.27 -7.49
N ALA A 69 4.82 24.56 -7.79
CA ALA A 69 3.97 25.46 -7.01
C ALA A 69 2.45 25.18 -7.17
N CYS A 70 2.05 24.44 -8.21
CA CYS A 70 0.66 24.06 -8.50
C CYS A 70 0.31 22.63 -8.05
N GLN A 71 1.09 22.00 -7.17
CA GLN A 71 0.51 20.94 -6.34
C GLN A 71 -0.60 21.58 -5.50
N PRO A 72 -1.83 21.04 -5.50
CA PRO A 72 -2.92 21.66 -4.75
C PRO A 72 -2.60 21.58 -3.25
N GLN A 73 -2.02 22.64 -2.70
CA GLN A 73 -2.05 22.91 -1.27
C GLN A 73 -3.50 23.20 -0.90
N ARG A 74 -4.30 22.15 -0.72
CA ARG A 74 -5.65 22.29 -0.21
C ARG A 74 -5.56 22.85 1.21
N SER A 75 -6.16 24.00 1.42
CA SER A 75 -6.33 24.63 2.73
C SER A 75 -6.96 23.65 3.72
N PHE A 76 -6.34 23.47 4.88
CA PHE A 76 -6.87 22.72 6.01
C PHE A 76 -8.26 23.22 6.38
N LYS A 77 -9.29 22.42 6.14
CA LYS A 77 -10.59 22.62 6.76
C LYS A 77 -10.62 21.81 8.04
N ILE A 78 -10.64 22.54 9.16
CA ILE A 78 -10.81 21.99 10.50
C ILE A 78 -12.22 21.42 10.56
N ASP A 79 -12.33 20.12 10.86
CA ASP A 79 -13.61 19.49 11.15
C ASP A 79 -13.86 19.59 12.67
N PRO A 80 -14.89 20.34 13.14
CA PRO A 80 -15.10 20.58 14.56
C PRO A 80 -15.43 19.33 15.37
N GLU A 81 -15.93 18.27 14.73
CA GLU A 81 -16.41 17.07 15.44
C GLU A 81 -15.32 16.02 15.72
N ASP A 82 -14.13 16.13 15.10
CA ASP A 82 -13.00 15.24 15.40
C ASP A 82 -11.65 15.97 15.31
N PRO A 83 -11.20 16.62 16.41
CA PRO A 83 -9.90 17.27 16.48
C PRO A 83 -8.72 16.29 16.32
N SER A 84 -8.92 14.98 16.54
CA SER A 84 -7.88 13.96 16.43
C SER A 84 -7.60 13.57 14.97
N ALA A 85 -8.64 13.51 14.13
CA ALA A 85 -8.51 13.34 12.68
C ALA A 85 -7.77 14.53 12.02
N THR A 86 -7.84 15.72 12.62
CA THR A 86 -7.14 16.92 12.15
C THR A 86 -5.63 16.85 12.41
N VAL A 87 -5.20 16.22 13.52
CA VAL A 87 -3.78 15.96 13.84
C VAL A 87 -3.19 14.84 12.97
N LEU A 88 -4.01 13.88 12.54
CA LEU A 88 -3.61 12.78 11.65
C LEU A 88 -3.50 13.19 10.17
N LYS A 89 -4.02 14.35 9.78
CA LYS A 89 -3.95 14.87 8.41
C LYS A 89 -2.98 16.03 8.23
N GLU A 90 -2.32 16.50 9.29
CA GLU A 90 -1.24 17.49 9.16
C GLU A 90 -0.04 16.83 8.44
N PRO A 91 0.34 17.30 7.24
CA PRO A 91 1.53 16.83 6.55
C PRO A 91 2.75 17.04 7.42
N TRP A 92 3.68 16.09 7.33
CA TRP A 92 4.92 16.08 8.11
C TRP A 92 5.68 17.39 8.02
N GLU A 93 5.72 18.01 6.85
CA GLU A 93 6.40 19.29 6.64
C GLU A 93 5.81 20.42 7.50
N LEU A 94 4.48 20.52 7.60
CA LEU A 94 3.82 21.54 8.41
C LEU A 94 4.02 21.26 9.89
N LYS A 95 3.94 20.00 10.29
CA LYS A 95 4.26 19.57 11.65
C LYS A 95 5.69 19.91 12.02
N ALA A 96 6.64 19.68 11.12
CA ALA A 96 8.04 20.02 11.31
C ALA A 96 8.24 21.53 11.46
N ARG A 97 7.63 22.35 10.60
CA ARG A 97 7.67 23.82 10.71
C ARG A 97 7.08 24.32 12.02
N ARG A 98 5.90 23.83 12.41
CA ARG A 98 5.22 24.17 13.67
C ARG A 98 6.07 23.84 14.91
N ILE A 99 6.70 22.67 14.91
CA ILE A 99 7.61 22.26 15.99
C ILE A 99 8.90 23.07 15.96
N GLN A 100 9.42 23.40 14.77
CA GLN A 100 10.59 24.26 14.63
C GLN A 100 10.32 25.65 15.19
N GLU A 101 9.18 26.27 14.90
CA GLU A 101 8.85 27.61 15.39
C GLU A 101 8.81 27.69 16.93
N SER A 102 8.29 26.64 17.56
CA SER A 102 8.22 26.49 19.03
C SER A 102 9.52 25.99 19.67
N SER A 103 10.48 25.49 18.88
CA SER A 103 11.74 24.93 19.36
C SER A 103 12.72 26.03 19.81
N PRO A 104 13.30 25.94 21.02
CA PRO A 104 14.39 26.82 21.45
C PRO A 104 15.61 26.76 20.52
N TRP A 105 15.82 25.61 19.86
CA TRP A 105 17.00 25.32 19.03
C TRP A 105 16.80 25.60 17.54
N ARG A 106 15.70 26.25 17.16
CA ARG A 106 15.32 26.48 15.76
C ARG A 106 16.33 27.26 14.91
N HIS A 107 17.18 28.05 15.58
CA HIS A 107 18.16 28.92 14.94
C HIS A 107 19.47 28.18 14.60
N LEU A 108 19.63 26.93 15.05
CA LEU A 108 20.85 26.16 14.77
C LEU A 108 20.87 25.72 13.29
N PRO A 109 21.99 25.91 12.58
CA PRO A 109 22.14 25.38 11.23
C PRO A 109 22.10 23.85 11.28
N GLY A 110 21.24 23.25 10.45
CA GLY A 110 21.05 21.80 10.41
C GLY A 110 20.02 21.24 11.40
N TRP A 111 19.20 22.10 12.04
CA TRP A 111 18.05 21.61 12.81
C TRP A 111 17.16 20.72 11.93
N GLN A 112 16.86 19.51 12.41
CA GLN A 112 16.00 18.56 11.71
C GLN A 112 15.08 17.86 12.72
N LEU A 113 13.81 17.73 12.35
CA LEU A 113 12.87 16.91 13.11
C LEU A 113 12.91 15.47 12.60
N THR A 114 13.01 14.53 13.53
CA THR A 114 12.89 13.09 13.26
C THR A 114 11.89 12.48 14.23
N ALA A 115 11.19 11.43 13.80
CA ALA A 115 10.29 10.65 14.65
C ALA A 115 10.63 9.16 14.54
N ALA A 116 10.39 8.46 15.64
CA ALA A 116 10.51 7.01 15.73
C ALA A 116 9.39 6.48 16.63
N ILE A 117 8.97 5.25 16.37
CA ILE A 117 8.08 4.48 17.22
C ILE A 117 8.95 3.73 18.22
N VAL A 118 8.71 3.94 19.50
CA VAL A 118 9.37 3.19 20.58
C VAL A 118 8.51 1.99 20.91
N LYS A 119 9.04 0.78 20.74
CA LYS A 119 8.40 -0.47 21.14
C LYS A 119 9.10 -1.04 22.37
N VAL A 120 8.31 -1.37 23.39
CA VAL A 120 8.77 -1.95 24.67
C VAL A 120 7.94 -3.19 24.94
N GLY A 121 8.61 -4.30 25.28
CA GLY A 121 8.00 -5.62 25.46
C GLY A 121 7.94 -6.48 24.19
N ASP A 122 8.44 -5.98 23.06
CA ASP A 122 8.44 -6.67 21.77
C ASP A 122 9.88 -6.99 21.32
N ASP A 123 10.10 -8.20 20.83
CA ASP A 123 11.36 -8.61 20.20
C ASP A 123 11.38 -8.21 18.72
N LEU A 124 12.18 -7.20 18.36
CA LEU A 124 12.23 -6.63 17.00
C LEU A 124 13.23 -7.32 16.05
N ARG A 125 13.83 -8.45 16.46
CA ARG A 125 14.81 -9.17 15.62
C ARG A 125 14.20 -9.72 14.34
N GLN A 126 12.92 -10.09 14.35
CA GLN A 126 12.23 -10.53 13.14
C GLN A 126 11.98 -9.37 12.17
N GLU A 127 11.58 -8.22 12.69
CA GLU A 127 11.39 -6.99 11.94
C GLU A 127 12.70 -6.50 11.33
N GLN A 128 13.82 -6.65 12.05
CA GLN A 128 15.15 -6.35 11.51
C GLN A 128 15.54 -7.31 10.37
N LEU A 129 15.23 -8.61 10.47
CA LEU A 129 15.42 -9.56 9.36
C LEU A 129 14.55 -9.18 8.16
N ALA A 130 13.28 -8.81 8.40
CA ALA A 130 12.40 -8.32 7.34
C ALA A 130 12.98 -7.07 6.66
N TYR A 131 13.48 -6.10 7.42
CA TYR A 131 14.15 -4.91 6.87
C TYR A 131 15.30 -5.28 5.93
N GLN A 132 16.17 -6.20 6.33
CA GLN A 132 17.29 -6.66 5.50
C GLN A 132 16.80 -7.34 4.21
N LEU A 133 15.83 -8.24 4.31
CA LEU A 133 15.28 -8.95 3.15
C LEU A 133 14.58 -8.02 2.16
N LEU A 134 13.80 -7.05 2.67
CA LEU A 134 13.12 -6.04 1.86
C LEU A 134 14.14 -5.11 1.19
N GLY A 135 15.18 -4.69 1.91
CA GLY A 135 16.27 -3.86 1.36
C GLY A 135 17.02 -4.58 0.24
N THR A 136 17.31 -5.87 0.41
CA THR A 136 17.95 -6.67 -0.63
C THR A 136 17.04 -6.86 -1.85
N LEU A 137 15.75 -7.17 -1.67
CA LEU A 137 14.80 -7.26 -2.79
C LEU A 137 14.65 -5.93 -3.54
N GLN A 138 14.53 -4.82 -2.81
CA GLN A 138 14.46 -3.48 -3.40
C GLN A 138 15.69 -3.20 -4.27
N ARG A 139 16.89 -3.50 -3.76
CA ARG A 139 18.15 -3.36 -4.51
C ARG A 139 18.15 -4.24 -5.76
N ILE A 140 17.81 -5.52 -5.63
CA ILE A 140 17.74 -6.47 -6.75
C ILE A 140 16.81 -5.96 -7.85
N TRP A 141 15.59 -5.54 -7.52
CA TRP A 141 14.64 -5.08 -8.53
C TRP A 141 15.07 -3.77 -9.17
N THR A 142 15.65 -2.84 -8.39
CA THR A 142 16.18 -1.57 -8.91
C THR A 142 17.33 -1.79 -9.89
N GLU A 143 18.31 -2.65 -9.55
CA GLU A 143 19.47 -2.95 -10.41
C GLU A 143 19.08 -3.66 -11.71
N ASN A 144 17.98 -4.43 -11.70
CA ASN A 144 17.49 -5.17 -12.86
C ASN A 144 16.36 -4.45 -13.60
N LEU A 145 16.12 -3.16 -13.30
CA LEU A 145 15.10 -2.32 -13.95
C LEU A 145 13.69 -2.92 -13.90
N VAL A 146 13.36 -3.59 -12.80
CA VAL A 146 12.01 -4.06 -12.53
C VAL A 146 11.31 -2.97 -11.73
N ASP A 147 10.24 -2.41 -12.29
CA ASP A 147 9.43 -1.32 -11.74
C ASP A 147 8.57 -1.77 -10.53
N LEU A 148 9.19 -2.38 -9.54
CA LEU A 148 8.59 -2.75 -8.26
C LEU A 148 9.06 -1.78 -7.19
N TRP A 149 8.14 -1.39 -6.31
CA TRP A 149 8.42 -0.41 -5.28
C TRP A 149 8.27 -1.02 -3.89
N LEU A 150 9.28 -0.87 -3.04
CA LEU A 150 9.25 -1.26 -1.63
C LEU A 150 9.71 -0.09 -0.77
N ARG A 151 9.23 -0.04 0.47
CA ARG A 151 9.76 0.80 1.53
C ARG A 151 10.22 -0.06 2.72
N PRO A 152 11.50 -0.47 2.76
CA PRO A 152 12.08 -1.10 3.94
C PRO A 152 12.11 -0.08 5.09
N LEU A 153 11.59 -0.44 6.26
CA LEU A 153 11.57 0.42 7.44
C LEU A 153 12.78 0.18 8.33
N ASN A 154 13.49 1.25 8.71
CA ASN A 154 14.63 1.11 9.59
C ASN A 154 14.18 0.62 10.98
N VAL A 155 14.86 -0.42 11.48
CA VAL A 155 14.60 -1.03 12.79
C VAL A 155 15.91 -1.09 13.56
N VAL A 156 15.92 -0.45 14.72
CA VAL A 156 17.07 -0.42 15.63
C VAL A 156 16.72 -1.18 16.89
N ILE A 157 17.44 -2.27 17.14
CA ILE A 157 17.26 -3.10 18.33
C ILE A 157 18.07 -2.52 19.48
N THR A 158 17.42 -2.21 20.60
CA THR A 158 18.08 -1.65 21.78
C THR A 158 18.27 -2.68 22.89
N SER A 159 17.37 -3.66 22.99
CA SER A 159 17.46 -4.82 23.90
C SER A 159 16.75 -6.03 23.28
N PRO A 160 16.77 -7.22 23.93
CA PRO A 160 16.01 -8.38 23.46
C PRO A 160 14.48 -8.19 23.39
N ASP A 161 13.95 -7.18 24.08
CA ASP A 161 12.53 -6.88 24.26
C ASP A 161 12.19 -5.40 24.03
N SER A 162 13.09 -4.64 23.39
CA SER A 162 12.82 -3.24 23.03
C SER A 162 13.60 -2.80 21.80
N GLY A 163 13.05 -1.81 21.12
CA GLY A 163 13.73 -1.14 20.03
C GLY A 163 12.94 0.03 19.45
N LEU A 164 13.49 0.57 18.38
CA LEU A 164 12.97 1.72 17.66
C LEU A 164 12.61 1.30 16.24
N ILE A 165 11.45 1.72 15.77
CA ILE A 165 11.02 1.55 14.38
C ILE A 165 10.87 2.95 13.76
N GLU A 166 11.37 3.12 12.55
CA GLU A 166 11.14 4.32 11.74
C GLU A 166 9.64 4.61 11.60
N LEU A 167 9.23 5.85 11.88
CA LEU A 167 7.88 6.29 11.60
C LEU A 167 7.75 6.63 10.11
N VAL A 168 6.85 5.94 9.40
CA VAL A 168 6.47 6.34 8.05
C VAL A 168 5.59 7.57 8.12
N GLN A 169 6.04 8.63 7.47
CA GLN A 169 5.38 9.94 7.46
C GLN A 169 4.32 9.99 6.38
N ASP A 170 3.32 10.86 6.56
CA ASP A 170 2.26 11.11 5.56
C ASP A 170 1.55 9.83 5.09
N THR A 171 1.40 8.84 5.98
CA THR A 171 0.70 7.58 5.70
C THR A 171 -0.53 7.39 6.57
N VAL A 172 -1.52 6.69 6.03
CA VAL A 172 -2.72 6.24 6.75
C VAL A 172 -2.95 4.75 6.49
N SER A 173 -3.45 4.01 7.48
CA SER A 173 -3.83 2.61 7.27
C SER A 173 -5.14 2.49 6.47
N LEU A 174 -5.30 1.40 5.72
CA LEU A 174 -6.56 1.13 5.00
C LEU A 174 -7.75 1.09 5.96
N HIS A 175 -7.56 0.56 7.16
CA HIS A 175 -8.57 0.56 8.22
C HIS A 175 -8.97 1.99 8.61
N GLN A 176 -7.99 2.88 8.80
CA GLN A 176 -8.26 4.27 9.16
C GLN A 176 -8.96 5.03 8.03
N ILE A 177 -8.61 4.77 6.76
CA ILE A 177 -9.31 5.35 5.60
C ILE A 177 -10.79 4.99 5.66
N ARG A 178 -11.13 3.69 5.78
CA ARG A 178 -12.53 3.24 5.86
C ARG A 178 -13.26 3.85 7.04
N ARG A 179 -12.65 3.83 8.23
CA ARG A 179 -13.29 4.29 9.47
C ARG A 179 -13.55 5.80 9.49
N GLN A 180 -12.56 6.61 9.07
CA GLN A 180 -12.64 8.06 9.16
C GLN A 180 -13.34 8.70 7.95
N THR A 181 -13.16 8.15 6.75
CA THR A 181 -13.69 8.77 5.53
C THR A 181 -14.98 8.14 5.06
N ARG A 182 -15.26 6.88 5.46
CA ARG A 182 -16.37 6.06 4.96
C ARG A 182 -16.38 5.91 3.43
N LEU A 183 -15.24 6.15 2.78
CA LEU A 183 -15.06 5.99 1.33
C LEU A 183 -14.46 4.62 1.00
N SER A 184 -14.71 4.15 -0.22
CA SER A 184 -13.93 3.07 -0.81
C SER A 184 -12.49 3.53 -1.02
N LEU A 185 -11.55 2.57 -1.14
CA LEU A 185 -10.15 2.90 -1.43
C LEU A 185 -10.01 3.70 -2.75
N ARG A 186 -10.78 3.33 -3.78
CA ARG A 186 -10.78 4.04 -5.07
C ARG A 186 -11.28 5.48 -4.92
N ASP A 187 -12.39 5.68 -4.21
CA ASP A 187 -12.95 7.02 -4.00
C ASP A 187 -12.04 7.90 -3.15
N TYR A 188 -11.34 7.31 -2.18
CA TYR A 188 -10.31 8.00 -1.41
C TYR A 188 -9.18 8.51 -2.33
N ILE A 189 -8.63 7.66 -3.20
CA ILE A 189 -7.60 8.07 -4.15
C ILE A 189 -8.12 9.14 -5.12
N ILE A 190 -9.36 9.02 -5.61
CA ILE A 190 -9.98 10.06 -6.47
C ILE A 190 -10.10 11.39 -5.72
N ARG A 191 -10.49 11.34 -4.44
CA ARG A 191 -10.64 12.53 -3.61
C ARG A 191 -9.29 13.23 -3.43
N GLU A 192 -8.23 12.49 -3.11
CA GLU A 192 -6.91 13.07 -2.81
C GLU A 192 -6.16 13.50 -4.09
N HIS A 193 -6.22 12.69 -5.16
CA HIS A 193 -5.38 12.87 -6.36
C HIS A 193 -6.11 13.43 -7.59
N GLY A 194 -7.44 13.54 -7.54
CA GLY A 194 -8.27 14.05 -8.63
C GLY A 194 -9.02 12.97 -9.40
N PRO A 195 -9.79 13.35 -10.43
CA PRO A 195 -10.62 12.42 -11.19
C PRO A 195 -9.77 11.35 -11.92
N PRO A 196 -10.35 10.19 -12.30
CA PRO A 196 -9.60 9.07 -12.88
C PRO A 196 -8.72 9.36 -14.10
N ASN A 197 -9.04 10.40 -14.88
CA ASN A 197 -8.27 10.81 -16.06
C ASN A 197 -7.21 11.88 -15.77
N SER A 198 -7.06 12.29 -14.50
CA SER A 198 -6.05 13.28 -14.09
C SER A 198 -4.67 12.64 -13.96
N GLU A 199 -3.63 13.42 -14.23
CA GLU A 199 -2.24 12.98 -14.04
C GLU A 199 -1.98 12.52 -12.60
N GLY A 200 -2.54 13.23 -11.61
CA GLY A 200 -2.43 12.87 -10.20
C GLY A 200 -2.99 11.48 -9.91
N PHE A 201 -4.21 11.18 -10.38
CA PHE A 201 -4.80 9.85 -10.20
C PHE A 201 -4.00 8.76 -10.91
N LEU A 202 -3.61 8.99 -12.17
CA LEU A 202 -2.87 8.00 -12.96
C LEU A 202 -1.51 7.67 -12.34
N SER A 203 -0.81 8.69 -11.80
CA SER A 203 0.43 8.51 -11.06
C SER A 203 0.21 7.72 -9.78
N ALA A 204 -0.80 8.08 -8.97
CA ALA A 204 -1.11 7.39 -7.73
C ALA A 204 -1.54 5.93 -7.97
N GLN A 205 -2.32 5.68 -9.02
CA GLN A 205 -2.73 4.34 -9.43
C GLN A 205 -1.52 3.50 -9.87
N LYS A 206 -0.58 4.09 -10.62
CA LYS A 206 0.65 3.41 -11.01
C LYS A 206 1.50 3.06 -9.78
N ASN A 207 1.72 4.02 -8.88
CA ASN A 207 2.45 3.83 -7.62
C ASN A 207 1.81 2.72 -6.77
N PHE A 208 0.48 2.72 -6.69
CA PHE A 208 -0.29 1.67 -6.03
C PHE A 208 -0.03 0.29 -6.64
N VAL A 209 -0.09 0.17 -7.97
CA VAL A 209 0.15 -1.11 -8.67
C VAL A 209 1.57 -1.63 -8.43
N GLN A 210 2.58 -0.76 -8.57
CA GLN A 210 3.99 -1.12 -8.42
C GLN A 210 4.32 -1.59 -7.00
N SER A 211 3.82 -0.88 -6.00
CA SER A 211 4.00 -1.22 -4.59
C SER A 211 3.19 -2.45 -4.17
N CYS A 212 1.92 -2.55 -4.61
CA CYS A 212 1.07 -3.70 -4.32
C CYS A 212 1.67 -5.01 -4.88
N ALA A 213 2.16 -5.00 -6.13
CA ALA A 213 2.85 -6.16 -6.73
C ALA A 213 4.10 -6.57 -5.93
N ALA A 214 4.87 -5.59 -5.45
CA ALA A 214 6.09 -5.83 -4.70
C ALA A 214 5.79 -6.47 -3.34
N TYR A 215 4.84 -5.91 -2.58
CA TYR A 215 4.45 -6.46 -1.28
C TYR A 215 3.69 -7.79 -1.39
N CYS A 216 3.03 -8.06 -2.51
CA CYS A 216 2.49 -9.37 -2.87
C CYS A 216 3.62 -10.42 -2.98
N LEU A 217 4.69 -10.12 -3.71
CA LEU A 217 5.86 -11.01 -3.82
C LEU A 217 6.55 -11.21 -2.46
N VAL A 218 6.66 -10.17 -1.65
CA VAL A 218 7.17 -10.25 -0.26
C VAL A 218 6.31 -11.20 0.59
N GLY A 219 4.98 -11.06 0.53
CA GLY A 219 4.04 -11.93 1.23
C GLY A 219 4.20 -13.39 0.83
N TYR A 220 4.30 -13.66 -0.48
CA TYR A 220 4.52 -15.00 -1.01
C TYR A 220 5.89 -15.57 -0.59
N LEU A 221 6.98 -14.88 -0.90
CA LEU A 221 8.34 -15.38 -0.71
C LEU A 221 8.68 -15.55 0.77
N PHE A 222 8.28 -14.62 1.63
CA PHE A 222 8.63 -14.67 3.05
C PHE A 222 7.49 -15.15 3.95
N GLN A 223 6.34 -15.56 3.39
CA GLN A 223 5.19 -16.06 4.13
C GLN A 223 4.82 -15.10 5.27
N VAL A 224 4.67 -13.83 4.91
CA VAL A 224 4.22 -12.80 5.85
C VAL A 224 2.74 -13.01 6.13
N LYS A 225 2.42 -13.24 7.40
CA LYS A 225 1.06 -13.51 7.89
C LYS A 225 0.50 -12.29 8.62
N ASP A 226 -0.73 -12.42 9.12
CA ASP A 226 -1.40 -11.35 9.85
C ASP A 226 -1.53 -10.08 8.99
N ARG A 227 -1.93 -10.25 7.72
CA ARG A 227 -2.10 -9.17 6.76
C ARG A 227 -3.55 -8.67 6.79
N HIS A 228 -3.84 -7.73 7.67
CA HIS A 228 -5.13 -7.04 7.75
C HIS A 228 -5.01 -5.55 7.38
N ASN A 229 -6.14 -4.87 7.21
CA ASN A 229 -6.20 -3.46 6.78
C ASN A 229 -5.51 -2.46 7.75
N GLY A 230 -5.18 -2.90 8.96
CA GLY A 230 -4.39 -2.13 9.93
C GLY A 230 -2.88 -2.17 9.65
N ASN A 231 -2.39 -3.25 9.05
CA ASN A 231 -0.97 -3.47 8.74
C ASN A 231 -0.60 -3.06 7.31
N ILE A 232 -1.56 -2.49 6.57
CA ILE A 232 -1.39 -2.01 5.21
C ILE A 232 -1.63 -0.51 5.21
N LEU A 233 -0.57 0.24 4.96
CA LEU A 233 -0.58 1.70 4.87
C LEU A 233 -0.66 2.14 3.40
N ILE A 234 -1.19 3.33 3.19
CA ILE A 234 -1.12 4.09 1.95
C ILE A 234 -0.42 5.42 2.24
N ASP A 235 0.60 5.76 1.45
CA ASP A 235 1.25 7.06 1.51
C ASP A 235 0.53 8.13 0.67
N LYS A 236 0.95 9.39 0.82
CA LYS A 236 0.40 10.53 0.06
C LYS A 236 0.62 10.45 -1.46
N GLU A 237 1.45 9.53 -1.95
CA GLU A 237 1.74 9.35 -3.38
C GLU A 237 0.98 8.16 -3.97
N GLY A 238 0.25 7.41 -3.15
CA GLY A 238 -0.55 6.25 -3.54
C GLY A 238 0.17 4.91 -3.38
N HIS A 239 1.37 4.85 -2.81
CA HIS A 239 2.05 3.58 -2.57
C HIS A 239 1.44 2.82 -1.40
N VAL A 240 1.38 1.50 -1.54
CA VAL A 240 1.12 0.55 -0.47
C VAL A 240 2.40 0.32 0.32
N ILE A 241 2.32 0.33 1.66
CA ILE A 241 3.42 -0.02 2.55
C ILE A 241 2.91 -1.03 3.57
N HIS A 242 3.46 -2.25 3.55
CA HIS A 242 3.18 -3.22 4.60
C HIS A 242 4.06 -2.94 5.83
N ILE A 243 3.47 -3.00 7.01
CA ILE A 243 4.14 -2.86 8.30
C ILE A 243 3.91 -4.09 9.17
N ASP A 244 4.63 -4.16 10.29
CA ASP A 244 4.56 -5.25 11.27
C ASP A 244 4.92 -6.62 10.67
N TYR A 245 6.17 -7.07 10.87
CA TYR A 245 6.66 -8.33 10.28
C TYR A 245 6.85 -9.44 11.33
N GLY A 246 6.23 -9.30 12.51
CA GLY A 246 6.39 -10.24 13.63
C GLY A 246 5.90 -11.67 13.36
N PHE A 247 5.15 -11.87 12.27
CA PHE A 247 4.70 -13.18 11.80
C PHE A 247 5.16 -13.45 10.37
N MET A 248 6.42 -13.82 10.20
CA MET A 248 6.98 -14.23 8.91
C MET A 248 7.58 -15.64 8.93
N LEU A 249 7.81 -16.20 7.74
CA LEU A 249 8.36 -17.53 7.51
C LEU A 249 7.53 -18.62 8.23
N SER A 250 8.10 -19.27 9.24
CA SER A 250 7.42 -20.32 9.99
C SER A 250 6.59 -19.79 11.17
N ALA A 251 6.75 -18.52 11.56
CA ALA A 251 5.94 -17.93 12.63
C ALA A 251 4.48 -17.82 12.17
N SER A 252 3.51 -18.04 13.06
CA SER A 252 2.09 -17.92 12.75
C SER A 252 1.36 -17.35 13.97
N PRO A 253 0.40 -16.43 13.77
CA PRO A 253 -0.50 -16.03 14.85
C PRO A 253 -1.31 -17.27 15.30
N GLY A 254 -1.50 -17.42 16.62
CA GLY A 254 -2.41 -18.41 17.19
C GLY A 254 -2.02 -19.89 17.07
N ARG A 255 -0.73 -20.28 17.06
CA ARG A 255 -0.28 -21.70 17.05
C ARG A 255 -0.88 -22.56 15.90
N ASN A 256 -0.67 -22.13 14.66
CA ASN A 256 -0.99 -22.92 13.44
C ASN A 256 -2.49 -23.21 13.23
N LEU A 257 -3.37 -22.29 13.61
CA LEU A 257 -4.81 -22.44 13.40
C LEU A 257 -5.21 -22.48 11.89
N GLY A 258 -4.26 -22.29 10.94
CA GLY A 258 -4.47 -22.55 9.51
C GLY A 258 -5.36 -21.52 8.78
N PHE A 259 -5.59 -20.35 9.39
CA PHE A 259 -6.58 -19.37 8.90
C PHE A 259 -6.13 -18.63 7.64
N GLU A 260 -4.83 -18.55 7.37
CA GLU A 260 -4.29 -17.80 6.22
C GLU A 260 -3.59 -18.76 5.24
N MET A 261 -4.40 -19.40 4.39
CA MET A 261 -3.93 -20.30 3.32
C MET A 261 -3.67 -19.57 1.99
N SER A 262 -3.99 -18.28 1.91
CA SER A 262 -3.74 -17.48 0.70
C SER A 262 -2.25 -17.11 0.64
N PRO A 263 -1.58 -17.25 -0.52
CA PRO A 263 -0.17 -16.89 -0.67
C PRO A 263 0.11 -15.40 -0.40
N PHE A 264 -0.90 -14.54 -0.62
CA PHE A 264 -0.95 -13.14 -0.22
C PHE A 264 -2.41 -12.65 -0.28
N LYS A 265 -2.69 -11.48 0.29
CA LYS A 265 -4.02 -10.85 0.31
C LYS A 265 -4.17 -9.85 -0.83
N LEU A 266 -5.14 -10.08 -1.72
CA LEU A 266 -5.56 -9.13 -2.75
C LEU A 266 -7.08 -8.95 -2.66
N THR A 267 -7.53 -7.76 -2.26
CA THR A 267 -8.95 -7.50 -2.02
C THR A 267 -9.64 -6.96 -3.27
N SER A 268 -10.96 -7.11 -3.34
CA SER A 268 -11.76 -6.58 -4.44
C SER A 268 -11.63 -5.06 -4.60
N GLU A 269 -11.48 -4.31 -3.50
CA GLU A 269 -11.25 -2.86 -3.54
C GLU A 269 -9.91 -2.49 -4.16
N GLN A 270 -8.86 -3.29 -3.91
CA GLN A 270 -7.55 -3.07 -4.52
C GLN A 270 -7.63 -3.30 -6.04
N VAL A 271 -8.35 -4.33 -6.47
CA VAL A 271 -8.58 -4.61 -7.91
C VAL A 271 -9.43 -3.52 -8.55
N GLU A 272 -10.42 -3.00 -7.84
CA GLU A 272 -11.24 -1.89 -8.33
C GLU A 272 -10.42 -0.61 -8.51
N LEU A 273 -9.49 -0.32 -7.59
CA LEU A 273 -8.53 0.78 -7.76
C LEU A 273 -7.62 0.57 -8.98
N MET A 274 -7.22 -0.68 -9.28
CA MET A 274 -6.49 -1.00 -10.52
C MET A 274 -7.36 -0.81 -11.78
N GLY A 275 -8.68 -0.71 -11.66
CA GLY A 275 -9.60 -0.56 -12.79
C GLY A 275 -10.32 -1.86 -13.19
N GLY A 276 -10.22 -2.92 -12.38
CA GLY A 276 -10.86 -4.21 -12.63
C GLY A 276 -9.91 -5.25 -13.25
N VAL A 277 -10.35 -6.51 -13.28
CA VAL A 277 -9.55 -7.65 -13.74
C VAL A 277 -9.17 -7.60 -15.22
N ASP A 278 -9.94 -6.90 -16.05
CA ASP A 278 -9.70 -6.76 -17.48
C ASP A 278 -8.96 -5.46 -17.85
N SER A 279 -8.46 -4.72 -16.85
CA SER A 279 -7.78 -3.43 -17.07
C SER A 279 -6.31 -3.58 -17.45
N ASP A 280 -5.78 -2.56 -18.13
CA ASP A 280 -4.36 -2.46 -18.47
C ASP A 280 -3.47 -2.45 -17.22
N MET A 281 -3.91 -1.78 -16.15
CA MET A 281 -3.17 -1.71 -14.89
C MET A 281 -3.17 -3.05 -14.13
N PHE A 282 -4.26 -3.83 -14.20
CA PHE A 282 -4.26 -5.19 -13.66
C PHE A 282 -3.36 -6.13 -14.50
N THR A 283 -3.35 -5.95 -15.82
CA THR A 283 -2.40 -6.66 -16.69
C THR A 283 -0.95 -6.28 -16.38
N TYR A 284 -0.68 -5.00 -16.10
CA TYR A 284 0.63 -4.51 -15.69
C TYR A 284 1.04 -5.09 -14.32
N TYR A 285 0.12 -5.12 -13.34
CA TYR A 285 0.30 -5.79 -12.05
C TYR A 285 0.75 -7.26 -12.22
N ASN A 286 0.07 -8.04 -13.07
CA ASN A 286 0.42 -9.44 -13.32
C ASN A 286 1.84 -9.57 -13.92
N LYS A 287 2.19 -8.70 -14.88
CA LYS A 287 3.53 -8.66 -15.49
C LYS A 287 4.61 -8.29 -14.48
N LEU A 288 4.33 -7.38 -13.55
CA LEU A 288 5.25 -6.99 -12.48
C LEU A 288 5.52 -8.14 -11.51
N ILE A 289 4.49 -8.88 -11.10
CA ILE A 289 4.65 -10.06 -10.24
C ILE A 289 5.54 -11.11 -10.93
N LEU A 290 5.25 -11.42 -12.20
CA LEU A 290 6.04 -12.39 -12.96
C LEU A 290 7.51 -11.93 -13.08
N SER A 291 7.72 -10.69 -13.52
CA SER A 291 9.06 -10.12 -13.72
C SER A 291 9.84 -10.05 -12.40
N GLY A 292 9.18 -9.67 -11.31
CA GLY A 292 9.76 -9.60 -9.98
C GLY A 292 10.16 -10.97 -9.44
N LEU A 293 9.31 -11.99 -9.62
CA LEU A 293 9.60 -13.36 -9.18
C LEU A 293 10.76 -13.97 -10.00
N LEU A 294 10.73 -13.83 -11.32
CA LEU A 294 11.81 -14.30 -12.20
C LEU A 294 13.13 -13.62 -11.88
N THR A 295 13.10 -12.34 -11.54
CA THR A 295 14.30 -11.59 -11.14
C THR A 295 14.79 -12.02 -9.76
N ALA A 296 13.91 -12.11 -8.76
CA ALA A 296 14.27 -12.56 -7.41
C ALA A 296 14.88 -13.98 -7.43
N ARG A 297 14.40 -14.86 -8.32
CA ARG A 297 14.95 -16.21 -8.55
C ARG A 297 16.44 -16.20 -8.92
N LYS A 298 16.92 -15.20 -9.67
CA LYS A 298 18.33 -15.08 -10.06
C LYS A 298 19.25 -14.76 -8.87
N TYR A 299 18.70 -14.17 -7.81
CA TYR A 299 19.41 -13.73 -6.61
C TYR A 299 18.97 -14.50 -5.36
N MET A 300 18.37 -15.68 -5.56
CA MET A 300 17.84 -16.52 -4.48
C MET A 300 18.89 -16.80 -3.40
N ASP A 301 20.12 -17.13 -3.80
CA ASP A 301 21.18 -17.50 -2.85
C ASP A 301 21.53 -16.36 -1.89
N GLU A 302 21.46 -15.11 -2.33
CA GLU A 302 21.68 -13.94 -1.47
C GLU A 302 20.57 -13.80 -0.41
N LEU A 303 19.31 -13.96 -0.83
CA LEU A 303 18.16 -13.91 0.07
C LEU A 303 18.17 -15.07 1.07
N ILE A 304 18.49 -16.28 0.61
CA ILE A 304 18.62 -17.46 1.46
C ILE A 304 19.76 -17.28 2.46
N LEU A 305 20.90 -16.73 2.03
CA LEU A 305 22.05 -16.49 2.90
C LEU A 305 21.70 -15.59 4.08
N LEU A 306 20.94 -14.52 3.87
CA LEU A 306 20.47 -13.65 4.97
C LEU A 306 19.63 -14.43 5.99
N VAL A 307 18.71 -15.26 5.50
CA VAL A 307 17.87 -16.12 6.35
C VAL A 307 18.70 -17.16 7.09
N ASP A 308 19.71 -17.76 6.46
CA ASP A 308 20.59 -18.74 7.08
C ASP A 308 21.53 -18.13 8.14
N ILE A 309 22.03 -16.91 7.91
CA ILE A 309 22.80 -16.16 8.90
C ILE A 309 21.93 -15.86 10.12
N ALA A 310 20.72 -15.32 9.90
CA ALA A 310 19.80 -15.01 10.98
C ALA A 310 19.37 -16.26 11.76
N ARG A 311 19.12 -17.38 11.07
CA ARG A 311 18.80 -18.66 11.69
C ARG A 311 19.93 -19.20 12.56
N THR A 312 21.18 -19.04 12.11
CA THR A 312 22.37 -19.46 12.88
C THR A 312 22.60 -18.56 14.09
N GLY A 313 22.37 -17.25 13.95
CA GLY A 313 22.55 -16.27 15.01
C GLY A 313 21.46 -16.29 16.08
N TYR A 314 20.20 -16.50 15.68
CA TYR A 314 19.03 -16.42 16.56
C TYR A 314 18.05 -17.60 16.32
N PRO A 315 18.46 -18.85 16.59
CA PRO A 315 17.64 -20.04 16.34
C PRO A 315 16.35 -20.10 17.16
N GLU A 316 16.27 -19.36 18.26
CA GLU A 316 15.12 -19.26 19.14
C GLU A 316 13.97 -18.41 18.58
N LEU A 317 14.22 -17.65 17.50
CA LEU A 317 13.17 -16.79 16.93
C LEU A 317 11.98 -17.63 16.42
N PRO A 318 10.73 -17.21 16.69
CA PRO A 318 9.53 -17.90 16.22
C PRO A 318 9.51 -18.17 14.71
N CYS A 319 10.12 -17.32 13.89
CA CYS A 319 10.17 -17.47 12.43
C CYS A 319 10.97 -18.69 11.96
N PHE A 320 11.83 -19.26 12.81
CA PHE A 320 12.64 -20.44 12.49
C PHE A 320 12.14 -21.75 13.09
N ASN A 321 11.11 -21.73 13.95
CA ASN A 321 10.56 -22.90 14.67
C ASN A 321 11.62 -23.76 15.40
N PRO A 322 11.57 -23.90 16.74
CA PRO A 322 12.55 -24.67 17.52
C PRO A 322 12.77 -26.12 17.05
N ALA A 323 11.79 -26.74 16.38
CA ALA A 323 11.89 -28.11 15.85
C ALA A 323 12.14 -28.20 14.32
N GLY A 324 12.28 -27.07 13.61
CA GLY A 324 12.07 -27.01 12.16
C GLY A 324 12.95 -26.07 11.34
N GLY A 325 13.97 -25.40 11.89
CA GLY A 325 14.71 -24.36 11.17
C GLY A 325 15.29 -24.73 9.80
N LYS A 326 15.75 -25.98 9.60
CA LYS A 326 16.17 -26.46 8.27
C LYS A 326 15.00 -26.54 7.27
N ARG A 327 13.80 -26.87 7.76
CA ARG A 327 12.58 -26.89 6.95
C ARG A 327 12.17 -25.48 6.52
N THR A 328 12.43 -24.46 7.32
CA THR A 328 12.12 -23.07 6.97
C THR A 328 12.91 -22.59 5.75
N VAL A 329 14.22 -22.83 5.74
CA VAL A 329 15.10 -22.46 4.63
C VAL A 329 14.79 -23.27 3.38
N GLU A 330 14.56 -24.58 3.53
CA GLU A 330 14.19 -25.43 2.40
C GLU A 330 12.84 -25.04 1.80
N ALA A 331 11.84 -24.73 2.65
CA ALA A 331 10.56 -24.22 2.19
C ALA A 331 10.71 -22.86 1.48
N LEU A 332 11.61 -21.98 1.93
CA LEU A 332 11.94 -20.74 1.23
C LEU A 332 12.54 -21.02 -0.15
N ARG A 333 13.52 -21.92 -0.24
CA ARG A 333 14.13 -22.33 -1.51
C ARG A 333 13.09 -22.87 -2.50
N GLN A 334 12.16 -23.68 -2.03
CA GLN A 334 11.09 -24.25 -2.86
C GLN A 334 10.18 -23.17 -3.47
N ARG A 335 9.96 -22.04 -2.79
CA ARG A 335 9.15 -20.91 -3.29
C ARG A 335 9.78 -20.15 -4.45
N PHE A 336 11.07 -20.34 -4.72
CA PHE A 336 11.72 -19.77 -5.91
C PHE A 336 11.55 -20.64 -7.17
N MET A 337 10.99 -21.84 -7.05
CA MET A 337 10.62 -22.70 -8.18
C MET A 337 11.78 -22.96 -9.16
N LEU A 338 12.99 -23.27 -8.64
CA LEU A 338 14.20 -23.43 -9.44
C LEU A 338 14.15 -24.53 -10.51
N THR A 339 13.33 -25.55 -10.32
CA THR A 339 13.15 -26.64 -11.30
C THR A 339 12.11 -26.31 -12.37
N SER A 340 11.38 -25.20 -12.23
CA SER A 340 10.31 -24.82 -13.13
C SER A 340 10.80 -23.97 -14.30
N THR A 341 10.19 -24.18 -15.46
CA THR A 341 10.38 -23.33 -16.64
C THR A 341 9.64 -22.01 -16.48
N GLU A 342 10.01 -21.00 -17.28
CA GLU A 342 9.31 -19.70 -17.26
C GLU A 342 7.80 -19.86 -17.56
N ASP A 343 7.41 -20.72 -18.51
CA ASP A 343 5.99 -21.01 -18.80
C ASP A 343 5.25 -21.65 -17.62
N GLN A 344 5.93 -22.44 -16.80
CA GLN A 344 5.33 -23.00 -15.58
C GLN A 344 5.16 -21.92 -14.52
N ILE A 345 6.11 -20.99 -14.41
CA ILE A 345 6.03 -19.86 -13.47
C ILE A 345 4.94 -18.88 -13.89
N THR A 346 4.81 -18.56 -15.17
CA THR A 346 3.72 -17.71 -15.68
C THR A 346 2.36 -18.28 -15.30
N ARG A 347 2.14 -19.58 -15.56
CA ARG A 347 0.91 -20.28 -15.16
C ARG A 347 0.71 -20.32 -13.65
N PHE A 348 1.79 -20.49 -12.89
CA PHE A 348 1.73 -20.45 -11.44
C PHE A 348 1.31 -19.07 -10.92
N VAL A 349 1.90 -18.00 -11.43
CA VAL A 349 1.56 -16.61 -11.07
C VAL A 349 0.10 -16.32 -11.38
N ASP A 350 -0.39 -16.70 -12.56
CA ASP A 350 -1.80 -16.54 -12.92
C ASP A 350 -2.73 -17.29 -11.95
N CYS A 351 -2.37 -18.53 -11.58
CA CYS A 351 -3.12 -19.32 -10.62
C CYS A 351 -3.12 -18.67 -9.22
N MET A 352 -1.95 -18.22 -8.78
CA MET A 352 -1.73 -17.58 -7.48
C MET A 352 -2.59 -16.30 -7.35
N ILE A 353 -2.63 -15.46 -8.37
CA ILE A 353 -3.45 -14.26 -8.40
C ILE A 353 -4.95 -14.63 -8.37
N ARG A 354 -5.39 -15.60 -9.19
CA ARG A 354 -6.80 -16.04 -9.20
C ARG A 354 -7.24 -16.64 -7.86
N GLN A 355 -6.36 -17.34 -7.15
CA GLN A 355 -6.64 -17.87 -5.82
C GLN A 355 -6.78 -16.74 -4.80
N SER A 356 -5.92 -15.71 -4.87
CA SER A 356 -6.01 -14.55 -3.99
C SER A 356 -7.33 -13.78 -4.15
N LEU A 357 -7.83 -13.62 -5.39
CA LEU A 357 -9.11 -12.96 -5.69
C LEU A 357 -10.33 -13.68 -5.11
N ASN A 358 -10.29 -15.01 -5.05
CA ASN A 358 -11.42 -15.85 -4.63
C ASN A 358 -11.28 -16.37 -3.19
N SER A 359 -10.33 -15.84 -2.41
CA SER A 359 -10.02 -16.34 -1.08
C SER A 359 -11.13 -16.03 -0.07
N LEU A 360 -11.98 -17.03 0.19
CA LEU A 360 -12.96 -17.00 1.28
C LEU A 360 -12.30 -16.92 2.66
N THR A 361 -11.10 -17.49 2.80
CA THR A 361 -10.31 -17.49 4.04
C THR A 361 -9.84 -16.09 4.43
N THR A 362 -9.48 -15.26 3.45
CA THR A 362 -9.17 -13.84 3.67
C THR A 362 -10.36 -13.10 4.27
N ARG A 363 -11.57 -13.34 3.76
CA ARG A 363 -12.81 -12.72 4.28
C ARG A 363 -13.13 -13.19 5.70
N LEU A 364 -12.92 -14.48 5.98
CA LEU A 364 -13.11 -15.04 7.33
C LEU A 364 -12.11 -14.47 8.34
N TYR A 365 -10.85 -14.28 7.95
CA TYR A 365 -9.84 -13.69 8.81
C TYR A 365 -10.08 -12.20 9.07
N ASP A 366 -10.48 -11.45 8.05
CA ASP A 366 -10.90 -10.05 8.20
C ASP A 366 -12.10 -9.94 9.14
N ASN A 367 -13.07 -10.86 9.03
CA ASN A 367 -14.18 -10.92 9.98
C ASN A 367 -13.69 -11.24 11.40
N TYR A 368 -12.76 -12.18 11.57
CA TYR A 368 -12.17 -12.46 12.89
C TYR A 368 -11.47 -11.23 13.47
N GLN A 369 -10.64 -10.54 12.69
CA GLN A 369 -9.97 -9.31 13.10
C GLN A 369 -10.95 -8.17 13.38
N TYR A 370 -12.05 -8.11 12.62
CA TYR A 370 -13.15 -7.19 12.89
C TYR A 370 -13.81 -7.47 14.24
N TYR A 371 -14.14 -8.73 14.53
CA TYR A 371 -14.78 -9.10 15.80
C TYR A 371 -13.83 -9.03 17.00
N ALA A 372 -12.56 -9.38 16.84
CA ALA A 372 -11.58 -9.42 17.93
C ALA A 372 -10.97 -8.05 18.22
N ASN A 373 -10.63 -7.28 17.16
CA ASN A 373 -9.83 -6.07 17.26
C ASN A 373 -10.53 -4.83 16.66
N GLY A 374 -11.77 -4.95 16.17
CA GLY A 374 -12.53 -3.84 15.58
C GLY A 374 -12.02 -3.38 14.21
N ILE A 375 -11.18 -4.18 13.54
CA ILE A 375 -10.51 -3.80 12.29
C ILE A 375 -11.39 -4.17 11.08
N GLN A 376 -12.01 -3.16 10.45
CA GLN A 376 -12.80 -3.24 9.20
C GLN A 376 -11.98 -3.22 7.91
#